data_AF-A0AAV2YQ64-F1
#
_entry.id   AF-A0AAV2YQ64-F1
#
_cell.length_a   1.000
_cell.length_b   1.000
_cell.length_c   1.000
_cell.angle_alpha   90.00
_cell.angle_beta   90.00
_cell.angle_gamma   90.00
#
_symmetry.space_group_name_H-M   'P 1'
#
loop_
_entity.id
_entity.type
_entity.pdbx_description
1 polymer ?
#
loop_
_entity_poly.entity_id
_entity_poly.type
_entity_poly.pdbx_seq_one_letter_code
_entity_poly.pdbx_strand_id
1 'polypeptide(L)'
;MPTQTTPSTMGFAPPHASLSDEVREVLDALMRGETDTQLQPEWAPHMAKGLEQVEAFLQMHHSDMASFESLAARDSASWAEHVKHAEDEADFNARMRPVQESLEVQLKLHDLKVGRPGRPDDSVYQKSEYARKRMPRGNCVAEWTSPETQQTYWFPVVRAYRKFTGHEDGGETKGKLETEVLSKFFTKSLNDARTVITTTKENGEAAHLAVLKRADGQYLYAVGSKNTHMIVTSADDIEAACEAVTRGSNGGNPYVAAAVLGKAVLNMLDQLTPANRQFLCEFLWQTRLTASFEVLCPDHQHVQLLDYLTENTPVFYGFSFAAMEPPAGADICINPVLPYVLMRHLGVRTVQFRVLDYTPDTVAAALHDIKHTHQHEGAVNLLLDENACVIGLEKYKTVWYVCLRAIREKAKRCVNTIMSKKENQRKTLEIALDETKKQMRKRFKSIKVFLDLTPEICDAYCTLGENFVEYLTLTRLATADAKEKEELRKSVGDMFPIVWKEVLEATNTDDRIGAMRDTVQ
;
A
#
# COMPACT_ATOMS: atom_id res chain seq x y z
N MET A 1 37.11 39.47 -0.71
CA MET A 1 35.89 39.22 -1.49
C MET A 1 35.45 37.80 -1.18
N PRO A 2 34.20 37.56 -0.76
CA PRO A 2 33.73 36.19 -0.62
C PRO A 2 33.63 35.61 -2.03
N THR A 3 34.40 34.55 -2.29
CA THR A 3 34.28 33.74 -3.49
C THR A 3 32.88 33.18 -3.54
N GLN A 4 32.07 33.64 -4.51
CA GLN A 4 30.82 32.98 -4.88
C GLN A 4 31.20 31.59 -5.42
N THR A 5 31.19 30.59 -4.55
CA THR A 5 31.21 29.19 -4.95
C THR A 5 29.91 28.93 -5.71
N THR A 6 30.02 28.70 -7.01
CA THR A 6 28.93 28.15 -7.81
C THR A 6 28.41 26.89 -7.12
N PRO A 7 27.11 26.79 -6.81
CA PRO A 7 26.55 25.63 -6.13
C PRO A 7 26.85 24.37 -6.94
N SER A 8 27.30 23.32 -6.26
CA SER A 8 27.54 22.02 -6.88
C SER A 8 26.21 21.48 -7.44
N THR A 9 26.14 21.30 -8.75
CA THR A 9 24.95 20.77 -9.45
C THR A 9 24.64 19.31 -9.10
N MET A 10 25.50 18.66 -8.31
CA MET A 10 25.33 17.27 -7.86
C MET A 10 24.74 17.15 -6.44
N GLY A 11 24.48 18.27 -5.76
CA GLY A 11 23.84 18.29 -4.44
C GLY A 11 22.30 18.31 -4.49
N PHE A 12 21.66 18.35 -3.32
CA PHE A 12 20.22 18.56 -3.18
C PHE A 12 19.90 20.03 -2.88
N ALA A 13 18.72 20.48 -3.30
CA ALA A 13 18.20 21.80 -2.96
C ALA A 13 18.07 21.96 -1.43
N PRO A 14 18.14 23.19 -0.88
CA PRO A 14 17.93 23.41 0.54
C PRO A 14 16.50 23.05 0.95
N PRO A 15 16.30 22.60 2.21
CA PRO A 15 14.95 22.35 2.73
C PRO A 15 14.20 23.65 2.95
N HIS A 16 12.88 23.53 3.10
CA HIS A 16 12.00 24.65 3.37
C HIS A 16 11.56 24.65 4.83
N ALA A 17 11.83 25.74 5.56
CA ALA A 17 11.40 25.91 6.95
C ALA A 17 9.87 26.11 7.07
N SER A 18 9.23 26.58 6.00
CA SER A 18 7.78 26.74 5.86
C SER A 18 7.37 26.40 4.42
N LEU A 19 6.09 26.12 4.20
CA LEU A 19 5.56 25.98 2.84
C LEU A 19 5.83 27.27 2.05
N SER A 20 6.16 27.16 0.75
CA SER A 20 6.29 28.35 -0.10
C SER A 20 4.93 29.01 -0.31
N ASP A 21 4.93 30.30 -0.66
CA ASP A 21 3.71 31.07 -0.87
C ASP A 21 2.80 30.42 -1.92
N GLU A 22 3.37 29.90 -3.00
CA GLU A 22 2.61 29.22 -4.06
C GLU A 22 1.97 27.93 -3.56
N VAL A 23 2.69 27.16 -2.73
CA VAL A 23 2.14 25.94 -2.14
C VAL A 23 1.02 26.30 -1.18
N ARG A 24 1.23 27.34 -0.36
CA ARG A 24 0.30 27.78 0.65
C ARG A 24 -0.98 28.35 0.06
N GLU A 25 -0.88 29.16 -0.99
CA GLU A 25 -2.01 29.79 -1.67
C GLU A 25 -3.03 28.75 -2.14
N VAL A 26 -2.57 27.67 -2.78
CA VAL A 26 -3.45 26.58 -3.24
C VAL A 26 -4.12 25.86 -2.08
N LEU A 27 -3.37 25.56 -1.00
CA LEU A 27 -3.94 24.88 0.18
C LEU A 27 -4.99 25.76 0.87
N ASP A 28 -4.72 27.05 1.01
CA ASP A 28 -5.66 27.99 1.61
C ASP A 28 -6.91 28.17 0.72
N ALA A 29 -6.76 28.20 -0.61
CA ALA A 29 -7.88 28.24 -1.55
C ALA A 29 -8.76 26.98 -1.45
N LEU A 30 -8.15 25.80 -1.31
CA LEU A 30 -8.87 24.54 -1.06
C LEU A 30 -9.63 24.58 0.27
N MET A 31 -9.00 25.09 1.34
CA MET A 31 -9.64 25.21 2.64
C MET A 31 -10.80 26.22 2.67
N ARG A 32 -10.75 27.26 1.83
CA ARG A 32 -11.85 28.22 1.64
C ARG A 32 -12.97 27.69 0.72
N GLY A 33 -12.73 26.57 0.05
CA GLY A 33 -13.64 25.96 -0.91
C GLY A 33 -13.84 26.76 -2.19
N GLU A 34 -12.82 27.52 -2.60
CA GLU A 34 -12.85 28.32 -3.83
C GLU A 34 -12.76 27.45 -5.10
N THR A 35 -12.25 26.22 -4.96
CA THR A 35 -11.90 25.35 -6.09
C THR A 35 -12.68 24.04 -6.14
N ASP A 36 -13.43 23.68 -5.10
CA ASP A 36 -14.22 22.46 -5.04
C ASP A 36 -15.62 22.71 -4.44
N THR A 37 -16.65 22.62 -5.29
CA THR A 37 -18.04 22.81 -4.90
C THR A 37 -18.62 21.67 -4.04
N GLN A 38 -17.87 20.58 -3.83
CA GLN A 38 -18.33 19.40 -3.08
C GLN A 38 -17.76 19.30 -1.66
N LEU A 39 -17.02 20.31 -1.20
CA LEU A 39 -16.49 20.33 0.16
C LEU A 39 -17.62 20.33 1.18
N GLN A 40 -17.60 19.33 2.07
CA GLN A 40 -18.55 19.22 3.15
C GLN A 40 -18.07 20.04 4.37
N PRO A 41 -18.95 20.79 5.07
CA PRO A 41 -18.56 21.60 6.22
C PRO A 41 -17.82 20.82 7.32
N GLU A 42 -18.19 19.55 7.53
CA GLU A 42 -17.56 18.68 8.51
C GLU A 42 -16.10 18.31 8.17
N TRP A 43 -15.63 18.56 6.95
CA TRP A 43 -14.24 18.29 6.55
C TRP A 43 -13.28 19.37 7.03
N ALA A 44 -13.75 20.60 7.26
CA ALA A 44 -12.92 21.74 7.65
C ALA A 44 -11.98 21.47 8.85
N PRO A 45 -12.45 20.96 10.01
CA PRO A 45 -11.56 20.67 11.14
C PRO A 45 -10.50 19.62 10.81
N HIS A 46 -10.82 18.63 9.99
CA HIS A 46 -9.88 17.59 9.57
C HIS A 46 -8.84 18.13 8.59
N MET A 47 -9.25 18.98 7.64
CA MET A 47 -8.34 19.64 6.72
C MET A 47 -7.35 20.55 7.47
N ALA A 48 -7.87 21.37 8.39
CA ALA A 48 -7.05 22.23 9.25
C ALA A 48 -6.04 21.42 10.05
N LYS A 49 -6.44 20.27 10.62
CA LYS A 49 -5.50 19.41 11.35
C LYS A 49 -4.40 18.83 10.46
N GLY A 50 -4.74 18.41 9.25
CA GLY A 50 -3.75 17.92 8.29
C GLY A 50 -2.70 18.97 7.94
N LEU A 51 -3.12 20.22 7.74
CA LEU A 51 -2.21 21.35 7.48
C LEU A 51 -1.33 21.66 8.70
N GLU A 52 -1.93 21.76 9.89
CA GLU A 52 -1.22 21.99 11.15
C GLU A 52 -0.11 20.95 11.37
N GLN A 53 -0.38 19.67 11.07
CA GLN A 53 0.61 18.59 11.18
C GLN A 53 1.76 18.77 10.19
N VAL A 54 1.47 19.19 8.95
CA VAL A 54 2.50 19.49 7.94
C VAL A 54 3.37 20.66 8.38
N GLU A 55 2.77 21.76 8.85
CA GLU A 55 3.53 22.91 9.34
C GLU A 55 4.37 22.59 10.57
N ALA A 56 3.82 21.82 11.51
CA ALA A 56 4.55 21.34 12.68
C ALA A 56 5.76 20.47 12.28
N PHE A 57 5.62 19.65 11.22
CA PHE A 57 6.74 18.88 10.69
C PHE A 57 7.84 19.78 10.15
N LEU A 58 7.50 20.77 9.32
CA LEU A 58 8.48 21.71 8.77
C LEU A 58 9.19 22.48 9.87
N GLN A 59 8.44 22.96 10.86
CA GLN A 59 9.02 23.67 12.00
C GLN A 59 9.92 22.76 12.86
N MET A 60 9.56 21.49 13.05
CA MET A 60 10.34 20.56 13.88
C MET A 60 11.58 20.05 13.14
N HIS A 61 11.47 19.79 11.84
CA HIS A 61 12.50 19.08 11.09
C HIS A 61 13.28 19.96 10.12
N HIS A 62 12.78 21.10 9.69
CA HIS A 62 13.47 21.94 8.71
C HIS A 62 13.83 23.33 9.23
N SER A 63 13.29 23.77 10.37
CA SER A 63 13.70 25.06 10.94
C SER A 63 15.21 25.06 11.18
N ASP A 64 15.83 26.21 10.93
CA ASP A 64 17.26 26.44 11.18
C ASP A 64 18.22 25.61 10.30
N MET A 65 17.71 24.87 9.30
CA MET A 65 18.54 24.10 8.35
C MET A 65 18.91 24.98 7.15
N ALA A 66 20.19 25.36 7.04
CA ALA A 66 20.68 26.20 5.95
C ALA A 66 20.91 25.41 4.64
N SER A 67 21.06 24.08 4.73
CA SER A 67 21.31 23.21 3.58
C SER A 67 20.71 21.82 3.78
N PHE A 68 20.54 21.07 2.70
CA PHE A 68 20.12 19.67 2.79
C PHE A 68 21.13 18.82 3.56
N GLU A 69 22.42 19.14 3.46
CA GLU A 69 23.46 18.45 4.22
C GLU A 69 23.29 18.62 5.73
N SER A 70 22.98 19.84 6.19
CA SER A 70 22.70 20.08 7.61
C SER A 70 21.48 19.30 8.11
N LEU A 71 20.44 19.20 7.26
CA LEU A 71 19.25 18.40 7.54
C LEU A 71 19.58 16.91 7.64
N ALA A 72 20.29 16.37 6.66
CA ALA A 72 20.68 14.96 6.61
C ALA A 72 21.62 14.60 7.77
N ALA A 73 22.55 15.48 8.12
CA ALA A 73 23.50 15.29 9.20
C ALA A 73 22.84 15.13 10.56
N ARG A 74 21.77 15.90 10.84
CA ARG A 74 21.09 15.93 12.15
C ARG A 74 20.69 14.53 12.64
N ASP A 75 20.02 13.78 11.78
CA ASP A 75 19.43 12.48 12.13
C ASP A 75 20.21 11.28 11.55
N SER A 76 21.35 11.54 10.87
CA SER A 76 22.13 10.55 10.13
C SER A 76 22.51 9.34 11.00
N ALA A 77 22.98 9.57 12.22
CA ALA A 77 23.39 8.49 13.12
C ALA A 77 22.22 7.56 13.46
N SER A 78 21.02 8.11 13.72
CA SER A 78 19.83 7.33 14.04
C SER A 78 19.34 6.50 12.86
N TRP A 79 19.44 7.04 11.64
CA TRP A 79 19.09 6.27 10.43
C TRP A 79 20.11 5.19 10.10
N ALA A 80 21.41 5.46 10.28
CA ALA A 80 22.44 4.45 10.14
C ALA A 80 22.23 3.30 11.15
N GLU A 81 21.92 3.61 12.41
CA GLU A 81 21.59 2.63 13.43
C GLU A 81 20.34 1.82 13.06
N HIS A 82 19.32 2.47 12.48
CA HIS A 82 18.10 1.80 12.03
C HIS A 82 18.35 0.79 10.92
N VAL A 83 19.16 1.16 9.92
CA VAL A 83 19.57 0.25 8.84
C VAL A 83 20.36 -0.92 9.43
N LYS A 84 21.35 -0.62 10.28
CA LYS A 84 22.17 -1.65 10.93
C LYS A 84 21.33 -2.61 11.77
N HIS A 85 20.35 -2.11 12.53
CA HIS A 85 19.44 -2.95 13.29
C HIS A 85 18.64 -3.90 12.37
N ALA A 86 18.21 -3.43 11.20
CA ALA A 86 17.51 -4.27 10.23
C ALA A 86 18.43 -5.29 9.53
N GLU A 87 19.74 -5.06 9.51
CA GLU A 87 20.77 -6.00 9.00
C GLU A 87 21.10 -7.09 10.02
N ASP A 88 21.28 -6.70 11.29
CA ASP A 88 21.79 -7.56 12.36
C ASP A 88 20.71 -8.50 12.93
N GLU A 89 19.46 -8.05 12.98
CA GLU A 89 18.38 -8.78 13.65
C GLU A 89 17.74 -9.88 12.80
N ALA A 90 17.34 -10.97 13.47
CA ALA A 90 16.81 -12.15 12.80
C ALA A 90 15.45 -11.92 12.11
N ASP A 91 14.65 -11.00 12.64
CA ASP A 91 13.28 -10.76 12.20
C ASP A 91 13.16 -9.65 11.14
N PHE A 92 14.26 -9.02 10.77
CA PHE A 92 14.32 -7.93 9.80
C PHE A 92 15.22 -8.27 8.61
N ASN A 93 15.14 -7.43 7.59
CA ASN A 93 16.00 -7.52 6.41
C ASN A 93 16.20 -6.12 5.83
N ALA A 94 17.46 -5.74 5.64
CA ALA A 94 17.84 -4.61 4.79
C ALA A 94 18.34 -5.14 3.44
N ARG A 95 18.01 -4.43 2.36
CA ARG A 95 18.54 -4.71 1.03
C ARG A 95 19.04 -3.44 0.39
N MET A 96 20.34 -3.39 0.14
CA MET A 96 20.94 -2.32 -0.64
C MET A 96 20.49 -2.43 -2.12
N ARG A 97 20.12 -1.28 -2.69
CA ARG A 97 19.79 -1.09 -4.09
C ARG A 97 20.69 0.00 -4.68
N PRO A 98 21.41 -0.29 -5.77
CA PRO A 98 22.18 0.73 -6.45
C PRO A 98 21.24 1.73 -7.13
N VAL A 99 21.61 3.00 -7.06
CA VAL A 99 21.01 4.06 -7.89
C VAL A 99 21.81 4.14 -9.19
N GLN A 100 21.14 4.48 -10.29
CA GLN A 100 21.79 4.55 -11.59
C GLN A 100 22.81 5.68 -11.66
N GLU A 101 23.96 5.40 -12.25
CA GLU A 101 25.04 6.38 -12.43
C GLU A 101 24.61 7.56 -13.32
N SER A 102 23.69 7.34 -14.27
CA SER A 102 23.14 8.37 -15.16
C SER A 102 22.40 9.48 -14.42
N LEU A 103 22.00 9.26 -13.16
CA LEU A 103 21.35 10.27 -12.34
C LEU A 103 22.35 11.24 -11.70
N GLU A 104 23.66 10.98 -11.81
CA GLU A 104 24.74 11.85 -11.31
C GLU A 104 24.62 12.20 -9.83
N VAL A 105 24.05 11.30 -9.01
CA VAL A 105 23.97 11.43 -7.56
C VAL A 105 24.62 10.21 -6.90
N GLN A 106 25.54 10.46 -5.97
CA GLN A 106 26.20 9.42 -5.17
C GLN A 106 25.27 8.92 -4.05
N LEU A 107 24.29 8.11 -4.44
CA LEU A 107 23.23 7.61 -3.56
C LEU A 107 23.15 6.08 -3.63
N LYS A 108 22.92 5.44 -2.48
CA LYS A 108 22.46 4.06 -2.40
C LYS A 108 21.17 4.02 -1.61
N LEU A 109 20.24 3.16 -2.00
CA LEU A 109 19.01 2.94 -1.23
C LEU A 109 19.13 1.66 -0.42
N HIS A 110 18.49 1.66 0.75
CA HIS A 110 18.37 0.51 1.63
C HIS A 110 16.89 0.26 1.91
N ASP A 111 16.32 -0.74 1.25
CA ASP A 111 14.95 -1.20 1.51
C ASP A 111 14.93 -2.02 2.80
N LEU A 112 14.24 -1.51 3.81
CA LEU A 112 14.10 -2.15 5.11
C LEU A 112 12.73 -2.83 5.19
N LYS A 113 12.70 -4.09 5.61
CA LYS A 113 11.45 -4.84 5.75
C LYS A 113 11.44 -5.77 6.95
N VAL A 114 10.21 -6.06 7.40
CA VAL A 114 9.94 -7.07 8.42
C VAL A 114 9.78 -8.44 7.78
N GLY A 115 10.38 -9.44 8.41
CA GLY A 115 10.29 -10.83 8.02
C GLY A 115 11.34 -11.27 7.00
N ARG A 116 11.49 -12.59 6.89
CA ARG A 116 12.36 -13.28 5.92
C ARG A 116 11.53 -14.07 4.92
N PRO A 117 12.07 -14.41 3.74
CA PRO A 117 11.40 -15.27 2.78
C PRO A 117 10.83 -16.53 3.46
N GLY A 118 9.53 -16.78 3.28
CA GLY A 118 8.85 -17.96 3.83
C GLY A 118 8.27 -17.80 5.25
N ARG A 119 8.38 -16.64 5.91
CA ARG A 119 7.70 -16.36 7.18
C ARG A 119 6.73 -15.17 7.07
N PRO A 120 5.47 -15.28 7.54
CA PRO A 120 4.57 -14.14 7.62
C PRO A 120 5.11 -13.04 8.55
N ASP A 121 5.13 -11.80 8.07
CA ASP A 121 5.59 -10.62 8.82
C ASP A 121 4.64 -10.27 9.98
N ASP A 122 3.36 -10.64 9.91
CA ASP A 122 2.35 -10.37 10.93
C ASP A 122 2.76 -10.85 12.33
N SER A 123 3.42 -12.01 12.42
CA SER A 123 3.87 -12.57 13.69
C SER A 123 4.96 -11.74 14.37
N VAL A 124 5.81 -11.06 13.59
CA VAL A 124 6.85 -10.16 14.10
C VAL A 124 6.22 -8.87 14.60
N TYR A 125 5.31 -8.27 13.84
CA TYR A 125 4.61 -7.06 14.25
C TYR A 125 3.80 -7.26 15.54
N GLN A 126 3.24 -8.44 15.78
CA GLN A 126 2.54 -8.73 17.04
C GLN A 126 3.47 -8.73 18.25
N LYS A 127 4.72 -9.18 18.09
CA LYS A 127 5.67 -9.36 19.20
C LYS A 127 6.59 -8.17 19.41
N SER A 128 7.00 -7.50 18.34
CA SER A 128 8.01 -6.44 18.36
C SER A 128 7.37 -5.05 18.30
N GLU A 129 7.50 -4.29 19.40
CA GLU A 129 7.13 -2.87 19.42
C GLU A 129 7.97 -2.05 18.45
N TYR A 130 9.26 -2.38 18.32
CA TYR A 130 10.15 -1.77 17.34
C TYR A 130 9.59 -1.92 15.93
N ALA A 131 9.15 -3.13 15.54
CA ALA A 131 8.55 -3.35 14.23
C ALA A 131 7.32 -2.44 14.03
N ARG A 132 6.42 -2.37 15.02
CA ARG A 132 5.20 -1.55 14.94
C ARG A 132 5.50 -0.05 14.82
N LYS A 133 6.51 0.46 15.53
CA LYS A 133 6.83 1.89 15.58
C LYS A 133 7.79 2.35 14.48
N ARG A 134 8.75 1.51 14.10
CA ARG A 134 9.91 1.90 13.28
C ARG A 134 9.98 1.22 11.92
N MET A 135 9.25 0.14 11.70
CA MET A 135 9.30 -0.62 10.44
C MET A 135 7.98 -0.54 9.68
N PRO A 136 7.65 0.59 9.03
CA PRO A 136 6.48 0.66 8.17
C PRO A 136 6.59 -0.27 6.96
N ARG A 137 5.45 -0.54 6.32
CA ARG A 137 5.39 -1.40 5.12
C ARG A 137 5.67 -0.55 3.88
N GLY A 138 6.95 -0.26 3.66
CA GLY A 138 7.44 0.71 2.67
C GLY A 138 8.46 1.62 3.33
N ASN A 139 9.65 1.09 3.61
CA ASN A 139 10.67 1.79 4.39
C ASN A 139 11.98 1.78 3.58
N CYS A 140 12.40 2.94 3.11
CA CYS A 140 13.58 3.11 2.27
C CYS A 140 14.45 4.24 2.82
N VAL A 141 15.69 3.89 3.18
CA VAL A 141 16.68 4.82 3.70
C VAL A 141 17.77 5.02 2.64
N ALA A 142 18.17 6.26 2.41
CA ALA A 142 19.30 6.60 1.58
C ALA A 142 20.60 6.62 2.37
N GLU A 143 21.66 6.12 1.76
CA GLU A 143 23.06 6.39 2.08
C GLU A 143 23.60 7.34 0.99
N TRP A 144 23.90 8.58 1.34
CA TRP A 144 24.31 9.64 0.41
C TRP A 144 25.69 10.17 0.75
N THR A 145 26.58 10.22 -0.23
CA THR A 145 27.88 10.89 -0.07
C THR A 145 27.78 12.32 -0.58
N SER A 146 27.96 13.30 0.32
CA SER A 146 27.88 14.71 -0.05
C SER A 146 28.97 15.06 -1.07
N PRO A 147 28.64 15.70 -2.19
CA PRO A 147 29.66 16.16 -3.13
C PRO A 147 30.53 17.28 -2.54
N GLU A 148 30.04 18.01 -1.53
CA GLU A 148 30.75 19.14 -0.93
C GLU A 148 31.78 18.69 0.12
N THR A 149 31.35 17.84 1.06
CA THR A 149 32.20 17.42 2.20
C THR A 149 32.78 16.02 2.04
N GLN A 150 32.32 15.24 1.05
CA GLN A 150 32.64 13.83 0.88
C GLN A 150 32.27 12.95 2.08
N GLN A 151 31.45 13.48 3.00
CA GLN A 151 30.92 12.74 4.14
C GLN A 151 29.66 11.96 3.72
N THR A 152 29.50 10.76 4.29
CA THR A 152 28.30 9.95 4.10
C THR A 152 27.23 10.28 5.15
N TYR A 153 26.01 10.53 4.66
CA TYR A 153 24.82 10.79 5.46
C TYR A 153 23.73 9.77 5.20
N TRP A 154 22.91 9.52 6.22
CA TRP A 154 21.77 8.61 6.14
C TRP A 154 20.48 9.37 6.37
N PHE A 155 19.50 9.21 5.49
CA PHE A 155 18.21 9.89 5.65
C PHE A 155 17.08 9.09 5.02
N PRO A 156 15.83 9.26 5.47
CA PRO A 156 14.70 8.53 4.95
C PRO A 156 14.27 9.12 3.60
N VAL A 157 13.99 8.24 2.65
CA VAL A 157 13.44 8.61 1.35
C VAL A 157 11.96 8.26 1.29
N VAL A 158 11.61 7.02 1.66
CA VAL A 158 10.24 6.53 1.68
C VAL A 158 9.96 5.98 3.08
N ARG A 159 8.86 6.44 3.68
CA ARG A 159 8.34 5.90 4.93
C ARG A 159 6.82 5.89 4.85
N ALA A 160 6.28 4.78 4.34
CA ALA A 160 4.85 4.56 4.16
C ALA A 160 4.15 4.31 5.51
N TYR A 161 2.89 3.88 5.45
CA TYR A 161 2.10 3.61 6.65
C TYR A 161 2.69 2.49 7.52
N ARG A 162 2.55 2.66 8.84
CA ARG A 162 2.81 1.58 9.80
C ARG A 162 1.90 0.38 9.51
N LYS A 163 2.33 -0.82 9.91
CA LYS A 163 1.45 -1.99 9.84
C LYS A 163 0.22 -1.74 10.71
N PHE A 164 -0.96 -1.89 10.13
CA PHE A 164 -2.23 -1.98 10.85
C PHE A 164 -2.85 -3.36 10.64
N THR A 165 -3.71 -3.77 11.58
CA THR A 165 -4.38 -5.07 11.55
C THR A 165 -5.89 -4.88 11.41
N GLY A 166 -6.58 -5.94 10.99
CA GLY A 166 -8.04 -5.99 11.03
C GLY A 166 -8.49 -7.13 11.91
N HIS A 167 -9.79 -7.15 12.21
CA HIS A 167 -10.47 -8.31 12.81
C HIS A 167 -10.19 -9.58 11.99
N GLU A 168 -9.90 -9.40 10.70
CA GLU A 168 -9.90 -10.48 9.72
C GLU A 168 -8.55 -11.12 9.38
N ASP A 169 -7.45 -10.61 9.93
CA ASP A 169 -6.13 -11.16 9.67
C ASP A 169 -5.85 -12.45 10.47
N GLY A 170 -6.67 -12.74 11.48
CA GLY A 170 -6.54 -13.90 12.36
C GLY A 170 -6.91 -15.25 11.74
N GLY A 171 -7.13 -15.34 10.43
CA GLY A 171 -7.64 -16.55 9.76
C GLY A 171 -6.78 -17.82 9.88
N GLU A 172 -5.63 -17.79 10.56
CA GLU A 172 -4.83 -18.97 10.92
C GLU A 172 -4.73 -19.20 12.45
N THR A 173 -5.14 -18.24 13.27
CA THR A 173 -5.18 -18.32 14.74
C THR A 173 -6.63 -18.39 15.22
N LYS A 174 -6.98 -19.41 16.01
CA LYS A 174 -8.34 -19.59 16.52
C LYS A 174 -8.77 -18.38 17.36
N GLY A 175 -9.78 -17.62 16.94
CA GLY A 175 -10.49 -16.65 17.80
C GLY A 175 -10.86 -15.34 17.12
N LYS A 176 -11.82 -14.62 17.73
CA LYS A 176 -12.00 -13.18 17.49
C LYS A 176 -10.67 -12.51 17.83
N LEU A 177 -10.20 -11.59 16.99
CA LEU A 177 -8.98 -10.85 17.31
C LEU A 177 -9.24 -10.08 18.61
N GLU A 178 -8.51 -10.44 19.67
CA GLU A 178 -8.74 -9.84 20.98
C GLU A 178 -8.44 -8.34 20.92
N THR A 179 -9.25 -7.53 21.59
CA THR A 179 -9.07 -6.06 21.72
C THR A 179 -7.65 -5.70 22.14
N GLU A 180 -6.98 -6.59 22.90
CA GLU A 180 -5.57 -6.46 23.31
C GLU A 180 -4.57 -6.51 22.13
N VAL A 181 -4.87 -7.26 21.06
CA VAL A 181 -4.00 -7.31 19.87
C VAL A 181 -4.15 -6.04 19.05
N LEU A 182 -5.39 -5.54 18.88
CA LEU A 182 -5.64 -4.29 18.17
C LEU A 182 -5.00 -3.09 18.88
N SER A 183 -5.12 -3.00 20.20
CA SER A 183 -4.57 -1.87 20.96
C SER A 183 -3.06 -1.70 20.82
N LYS A 184 -2.30 -2.77 20.50
CA LYS A 184 -0.85 -2.71 20.23
C LYS A 184 -0.49 -1.88 18.99
N PHE A 185 -1.44 -1.68 18.08
CA PHE A 185 -1.27 -0.90 16.84
C PHE A 185 -1.83 0.52 16.94
N PHE A 186 -2.40 0.88 18.09
CA PHE A 186 -3.00 2.19 18.33
C PHE A 186 -2.07 3.04 19.19
N THR A 187 -2.14 4.35 19.03
CA THR A 187 -1.41 5.31 19.89
C THR A 187 -2.22 5.75 21.09
N LYS A 188 -3.54 5.57 21.07
CA LYS A 188 -4.48 5.87 22.17
C LYS A 188 -5.54 4.77 22.30
N SER A 189 -6.36 4.84 23.35
CA SER A 189 -7.44 3.89 23.54
C SER A 189 -8.52 4.07 22.47
N LEU A 190 -9.20 2.99 22.09
CA LEU A 190 -10.38 3.08 21.21
C LEU A 190 -11.49 3.94 21.83
N ASN A 191 -11.54 4.06 23.16
CA ASN A 191 -12.48 4.93 23.87
C ASN A 191 -12.23 6.43 23.63
N ASP A 192 -11.05 6.79 23.13
CA ASP A 192 -10.69 8.16 22.79
C ASP A 192 -11.15 8.53 21.37
N ALA A 193 -11.63 7.56 20.59
CA ALA A 193 -12.16 7.83 19.25
C ALA A 193 -13.43 8.70 19.32
N ARG A 194 -13.49 9.70 18.44
CA ARG A 194 -14.61 10.64 18.26
C ARG A 194 -15.11 10.67 16.83
N THR A 195 -14.23 10.39 15.87
CA THR A 195 -14.57 10.39 14.44
C THR A 195 -13.95 9.18 13.77
N VAL A 196 -14.62 8.67 12.74
CA VAL A 196 -14.11 7.66 11.80
C VAL A 196 -14.02 8.26 10.42
N ILE A 197 -12.86 8.12 9.79
CA ILE A 197 -12.75 8.28 8.34
C ILE A 197 -12.73 6.88 7.74
N THR A 198 -13.82 6.49 7.09
CA THR A 198 -13.93 5.20 6.39
C THR A 198 -13.56 5.39 4.94
N THR A 199 -12.62 4.58 4.45
CA THR A 199 -12.15 4.61 3.06
C THR A 199 -12.45 3.29 2.35
N THR A 200 -12.66 3.31 1.03
CA THR A 200 -12.65 2.07 0.24
C THR A 200 -11.30 1.40 0.33
N LYS A 201 -11.29 0.09 0.59
CA LYS A 201 -10.08 -0.71 0.46
C LYS A 201 -10.02 -1.23 -0.96
N GLU A 202 -9.24 -0.56 -1.79
CA GLU A 202 -8.93 -0.98 -3.15
C GLU A 202 -8.19 -2.34 -3.14
N ASN A 203 -8.34 -3.11 -4.24
CA ASN A 203 -7.77 -4.45 -4.37
C ASN A 203 -6.66 -4.48 -5.44
N GLY A 204 -5.50 -3.93 -5.11
CA GLY A 204 -4.35 -3.85 -6.00
C GLY A 204 -3.04 -4.14 -5.30
N GLU A 205 -1.99 -3.43 -5.72
CA GLU A 205 -0.64 -3.55 -5.15
C GLU A 205 -0.17 -2.21 -4.60
N ALA A 206 0.39 -2.23 -3.39
CA ALA A 206 0.84 -1.01 -2.72
C ALA A 206 2.08 -0.42 -3.41
N ALA A 207 1.98 0.85 -3.78
CA ALA A 207 3.04 1.66 -4.39
C ALA A 207 3.27 2.95 -3.62
N HIS A 208 4.49 3.50 -3.77
CA HIS A 208 4.89 4.73 -3.08
C HIS A 208 5.52 5.74 -4.04
N LEU A 209 5.37 7.01 -3.70
CA LEU A 209 6.08 8.14 -4.32
C LEU A 209 6.62 9.06 -3.22
N ALA A 210 7.89 9.39 -3.30
CA ALA A 210 8.47 10.54 -2.61
C ALA A 210 9.34 11.32 -3.60
N VAL A 211 9.59 12.60 -3.31
CA VAL A 211 10.31 13.50 -4.23
C VAL A 211 11.55 14.06 -3.53
N LEU A 212 12.70 13.95 -4.20
CA LEU A 212 13.91 14.71 -3.90
C LEU A 212 14.07 15.80 -4.95
N LYS A 213 14.70 16.93 -4.61
CA LYS A 213 15.00 18.01 -5.54
C LYS A 213 16.50 18.26 -5.54
N ARG A 214 17.13 18.18 -6.71
CA ARG A 214 18.54 18.50 -6.92
C ARG A 214 18.76 20.01 -6.80
N ALA A 215 20.01 20.41 -6.55
CA ALA A 215 20.40 21.82 -6.46
C ALA A 215 20.18 22.60 -7.77
N ASP A 216 20.15 21.91 -8.92
CA ASP A 216 19.81 22.49 -10.23
C ASP A 216 18.29 22.63 -10.46
N GLY A 217 17.47 22.21 -9.49
CA GLY A 217 16.02 22.28 -9.54
C GLY A 217 15.34 21.04 -10.13
N GLN A 218 16.09 20.06 -10.64
CA GLN A 218 15.51 18.82 -11.19
C GLN A 218 14.94 17.95 -10.06
N TYR A 219 13.76 17.36 -10.30
CA TYR A 219 13.17 16.39 -9.38
C TYR A 219 13.70 14.98 -9.63
N LEU A 220 13.95 14.25 -8.55
CA LEU A 220 14.17 12.81 -8.54
C LEU A 220 13.00 12.15 -7.82
N TYR A 221 12.43 11.11 -8.43
CA TYR A 221 11.31 10.36 -7.91
C TYR A 221 11.80 9.09 -7.23
N ALA A 222 11.44 8.92 -5.96
CA ALA A 222 11.55 7.65 -5.28
C ALA A 222 10.24 6.89 -5.47
N VAL A 223 10.24 5.88 -6.34
CA VAL A 223 9.06 5.08 -6.68
C VAL A 223 9.30 3.60 -6.40
N GLY A 224 8.24 2.87 -6.06
CA GLY A 224 8.36 1.44 -5.86
C GLY A 224 7.15 0.78 -5.22
N SER A 225 7.40 -0.43 -4.74
CA SER A 225 6.43 -1.30 -4.04
C SER A 225 6.61 -1.23 -2.52
N LYS A 226 5.76 -1.95 -1.77
CA LYS A 226 5.95 -2.24 -0.34
C LYS A 226 7.39 -2.56 0.08
N ASN A 227 8.16 -3.29 -0.72
CA ASN A 227 9.44 -3.87 -0.29
C ASN A 227 10.64 -3.49 -1.16
N THR A 228 10.44 -2.71 -2.22
CA THR A 228 11.49 -2.42 -3.19
C THR A 228 11.23 -1.10 -3.89
N HIS A 229 12.20 -0.19 -3.82
CA HIS A 229 12.14 1.15 -4.40
C HIS A 229 13.33 1.43 -5.32
N MET A 230 13.18 2.48 -6.13
CA MET A 230 14.16 2.99 -7.09
C MET A 230 14.14 4.53 -7.04
N ILE A 231 15.27 5.17 -7.31
CA ILE A 231 15.31 6.59 -7.68
C ILE A 231 15.37 6.68 -9.19
N VAL A 232 14.51 7.51 -9.77
CA VAL A 232 14.36 7.71 -11.22
C VAL A 232 13.97 9.15 -11.54
N THR A 233 14.18 9.57 -12.79
CA THR A 233 13.64 10.82 -13.34
C THR A 233 12.56 10.57 -14.39
N SER A 234 12.55 9.37 -14.98
CA SER A 234 11.64 8.97 -16.06
C SER A 234 11.31 7.48 -16.01
N ALA A 235 10.34 7.06 -16.83
CA ALA A 235 10.03 5.65 -17.00
C ALA A 235 11.18 4.85 -17.64
N ASP A 236 12.00 5.49 -18.49
CA ASP A 236 13.15 4.88 -19.15
C ASP A 236 14.23 4.48 -18.13
N ASP A 237 14.42 5.29 -17.08
CA ASP A 237 15.33 4.97 -15.96
C ASP A 237 14.92 3.67 -15.27
N ILE A 238 13.61 3.39 -15.13
CA ILE A 238 13.13 2.12 -14.55
C ILE A 238 13.58 0.93 -15.40
N GLU A 239 13.50 1.06 -16.73
CA GLU A 239 13.90 0.01 -17.67
C GLU A 239 15.40 -0.27 -17.57
N ALA A 240 16.20 0.79 -17.64
CA ALA A 240 17.64 0.69 -17.48
C ALA A 240 18.03 0.08 -16.11
N ALA A 241 17.28 0.34 -15.04
CA ALA A 241 17.57 -0.17 -13.70
C ALA A 241 17.30 -1.68 -13.63
N CYS A 242 16.20 -2.10 -14.25
CA CYS A 242 15.84 -3.50 -14.43
C CYS A 242 16.88 -4.26 -15.26
N GLU A 243 17.37 -3.69 -16.35
CA GLU A 243 18.40 -4.30 -17.18
C GLU A 243 19.76 -4.43 -16.48
N ALA A 244 20.17 -3.39 -15.74
CA ALA A 244 21.44 -3.39 -15.01
C ALA A 244 21.50 -4.53 -13.98
N VAL A 245 20.42 -4.74 -13.21
CA VAL A 245 20.39 -5.79 -12.18
C VAL A 245 20.21 -7.19 -12.77
N THR A 246 19.51 -7.33 -13.89
CA THR A 246 19.37 -8.62 -14.59
C THR A 246 20.70 -9.14 -15.11
N ARG A 247 21.58 -8.26 -15.59
CA ARG A 247 22.93 -8.61 -16.05
C ARG A 247 23.89 -9.00 -14.92
N GLY A 248 23.67 -8.49 -13.70
CA GLY A 248 24.57 -8.65 -12.56
C GLY A 248 24.18 -9.71 -11.53
N SER A 249 23.01 -10.36 -11.63
CA SER A 249 22.49 -11.22 -10.55
C SER A 249 22.13 -12.64 -11.00
N ASN A 250 22.66 -13.65 -10.29
CA ASN A 250 22.24 -15.06 -10.42
C ASN A 250 20.83 -15.35 -9.87
N GLY A 251 20.09 -14.31 -9.43
CA GLY A 251 18.91 -14.42 -8.55
C GLY A 251 17.61 -13.79 -9.07
N GLY A 252 17.56 -13.42 -10.36
CA GLY A 252 16.39 -12.78 -10.98
C GLY A 252 16.27 -11.29 -10.66
N ASN A 253 15.50 -10.56 -11.48
CA ASN A 253 15.31 -9.12 -11.34
C ASN A 253 14.43 -8.80 -10.10
N PRO A 254 14.95 -8.12 -9.06
CA PRO A 254 14.19 -7.79 -7.87
C PRO A 254 13.17 -6.66 -8.09
N TYR A 255 13.27 -5.93 -9.20
CA TYR A 255 12.41 -4.79 -9.53
C TYR A 255 11.16 -5.19 -10.29
N VAL A 256 10.92 -6.46 -10.63
CA VAL A 256 9.78 -6.87 -11.50
C VAL A 256 8.45 -6.27 -11.04
N ALA A 257 8.10 -6.41 -9.75
CA ALA A 257 6.89 -5.79 -9.22
C ALA A 257 7.03 -4.26 -9.11
N ALA A 258 8.13 -3.77 -8.56
CA ALA A 258 8.36 -2.34 -8.34
C ALA A 258 8.37 -1.51 -9.63
N ALA A 259 8.80 -2.09 -10.75
CA ALA A 259 8.87 -1.45 -12.06
C ALA A 259 7.47 -1.19 -12.63
N VAL A 260 6.58 -2.18 -12.55
CA VAL A 260 5.18 -2.03 -12.99
C VAL A 260 4.49 -0.91 -12.21
N LEU A 261 4.68 -0.92 -10.88
CA LEU A 261 4.08 0.07 -9.99
C LEU A 261 4.69 1.46 -10.17
N GLY A 262 6.02 1.55 -10.28
CA GLY A 262 6.72 2.80 -10.51
C GLY A 262 6.33 3.45 -11.83
N LYS A 263 6.22 2.67 -12.91
CA LYS A 263 5.73 3.16 -14.21
C LYS A 263 4.30 3.68 -14.13
N ALA A 264 3.39 2.97 -13.44
CA ALA A 264 2.02 3.44 -13.26
C ALA A 264 1.97 4.81 -12.55
N VAL A 265 2.78 4.98 -11.49
CA VAL A 265 2.89 6.25 -10.76
C VAL A 265 3.49 7.36 -11.62
N LEU A 266 4.57 7.10 -12.38
CA LEU A 266 5.16 8.10 -13.28
C LEU A 266 4.21 8.49 -14.41
N ASN A 267 3.51 7.53 -15.02
CA ASN A 267 2.52 7.81 -16.05
C ASN A 267 1.38 8.70 -15.50
N MET A 268 0.93 8.45 -14.27
CA MET A 268 -0.03 9.33 -13.60
C MET A 268 0.53 10.75 -13.43
N LEU A 269 1.80 10.91 -13.04
CA LEU A 269 2.43 12.25 -12.95
C LEU A 269 2.49 12.95 -14.31
N ASP A 270 2.78 12.23 -15.38
CA ASP A 270 2.86 12.77 -16.74
C ASP A 270 1.49 13.14 -17.33
N GLN A 271 0.42 12.52 -16.84
CA GLN A 271 -0.96 12.87 -17.19
C GLN A 271 -1.46 14.14 -16.47
N LEU A 272 -0.79 14.59 -15.40
CA LEU A 272 -1.14 15.85 -14.73
C LEU A 272 -0.79 17.04 -15.64
N THR A 273 -1.52 18.15 -15.46
CA THR A 273 -1.11 19.41 -16.10
C THR A 273 0.28 19.80 -15.60
N PRO A 274 1.12 20.50 -16.40
CA PRO A 274 2.46 20.89 -15.97
C PRO A 274 2.48 21.65 -14.64
N ALA A 275 1.48 22.51 -14.42
CA ALA A 275 1.32 23.26 -13.17
C ALA A 275 1.00 22.34 -11.98
N ASN A 276 0.04 21.41 -12.13
CA ASN A 276 -0.32 20.47 -11.06
C ASN A 276 0.83 19.50 -10.76
N ARG A 277 1.56 19.04 -11.78
CA ARG A 277 2.75 18.20 -11.61
C ARG A 277 3.83 18.95 -10.83
N GLN A 278 4.14 20.19 -11.23
CA GLN A 278 5.13 21.02 -10.55
C GLN A 278 4.72 21.27 -9.09
N PHE A 279 3.45 21.64 -8.86
CA PHE A 279 2.90 21.83 -7.52
C PHE A 279 3.08 20.56 -6.66
N LEU A 280 2.67 19.40 -7.17
CA LEU A 280 2.76 18.15 -6.42
C LEU A 280 4.21 17.79 -6.07
N CYS A 281 5.12 17.94 -7.03
CA CYS A 281 6.54 17.67 -6.81
C CYS A 281 7.12 18.62 -5.76
N GLU A 282 6.76 19.90 -5.84
CA GLU A 282 7.21 20.91 -4.89
C GLU A 282 6.64 20.65 -3.49
N PHE A 283 5.34 20.37 -3.38
CA PHE A 283 4.69 20.01 -2.12
C PHE A 283 5.35 18.79 -1.47
N LEU A 284 5.58 17.71 -2.22
CA LEU A 284 6.22 16.50 -1.69
C LEU A 284 7.69 16.73 -1.31
N TRP A 285 8.41 17.54 -2.08
CA TRP A 285 9.77 17.94 -1.76
C TRP A 285 9.84 18.74 -0.46
N GLN A 286 9.04 19.81 -0.35
CA GLN A 286 9.04 20.72 0.80
C GLN A 286 8.64 19.98 2.08
N THR A 287 7.65 19.08 2.00
CA THR A 287 7.08 18.39 3.17
C THR A 287 7.73 17.05 3.49
N ARG A 288 8.57 16.51 2.59
CA ARG A 288 9.20 15.19 2.73
C ARG A 288 8.18 14.06 2.96
N LEU A 289 6.95 14.24 2.50
CA LEU A 289 5.90 13.25 2.63
C LEU A 289 6.12 12.08 1.67
N THR A 290 5.76 10.89 2.13
CA THR A 290 5.57 9.72 1.27
C THR A 290 4.11 9.63 0.87
N ALA A 291 3.83 9.73 -0.42
CA ALA A 291 2.55 9.43 -1.02
C ALA A 291 2.37 7.92 -1.17
N SER A 292 1.25 7.39 -0.72
CA SER A 292 0.93 5.96 -0.81
C SER A 292 -0.27 5.71 -1.71
N PHE A 293 -0.14 4.73 -2.60
CA PHE A 293 -1.12 4.36 -3.61
C PHE A 293 -1.41 2.87 -3.57
N GLU A 294 -2.65 2.49 -3.88
CA GLU A 294 -2.96 1.14 -4.34
C GLU A 294 -3.03 1.18 -5.87
N VAL A 295 -2.15 0.46 -6.56
CA VAL A 295 -2.19 0.39 -8.03
C VAL A 295 -3.07 -0.78 -8.45
N LEU A 296 -4.15 -0.46 -9.15
CA LEU A 296 -5.06 -1.43 -9.74
C LEU A 296 -4.48 -1.94 -11.06
N CYS A 297 -4.15 -3.22 -11.13
CA CYS A 297 -3.46 -3.82 -12.28
C CYS A 297 -4.41 -4.74 -13.06
N PRO A 298 -4.98 -4.32 -14.20
CA PRO A 298 -5.89 -5.16 -14.98
C PRO A 298 -5.25 -6.45 -15.49
N ASP A 299 -3.93 -6.49 -15.67
CA ASP A 299 -3.16 -7.69 -16.08
C ASP A 299 -2.65 -8.52 -14.89
N HIS A 300 -2.94 -8.11 -13.66
CA HIS A 300 -2.59 -8.83 -12.43
C HIS A 300 -3.65 -8.61 -11.35
N GLN A 301 -4.77 -9.31 -11.49
CA GLN A 301 -5.95 -9.14 -10.65
C GLN A 301 -6.01 -10.15 -9.50
N HIS A 302 -6.30 -9.65 -8.30
CA HIS A 302 -6.35 -10.50 -7.11
C HIS A 302 -7.70 -11.21 -6.97
N VAL A 303 -8.75 -10.46 -6.67
CA VAL A 303 -10.11 -10.98 -6.41
C VAL A 303 -11.17 -10.11 -7.08
N GLN A 304 -11.01 -8.79 -7.03
CA GLN A 304 -11.92 -7.85 -7.68
C GLN A 304 -11.71 -7.82 -9.18
N LEU A 305 -12.80 -7.83 -9.95
CA LEU A 305 -12.74 -7.71 -11.39
C LEU A 305 -12.45 -6.25 -11.79
N LEU A 306 -11.44 -6.07 -12.63
CA LEU A 306 -10.96 -4.77 -13.10
C LEU A 306 -11.14 -4.59 -14.61
N ASP A 307 -12.16 -5.19 -15.21
CA ASP A 307 -12.43 -5.15 -16.67
C ASP A 307 -12.86 -3.77 -17.18
N TYR A 308 -13.15 -2.83 -16.28
CA TYR A 308 -13.39 -1.42 -16.58
C TYR A 308 -12.11 -0.58 -16.72
N LEU A 309 -10.93 -1.16 -16.45
CA LEU A 309 -9.63 -0.50 -16.58
C LEU A 309 -8.84 -1.07 -17.74
N THR A 310 -8.22 -0.20 -18.53
CA THR A 310 -7.32 -0.58 -19.63
C THR A 310 -5.84 -0.44 -19.27
N GLU A 311 -5.52 0.25 -18.18
CA GLU A 311 -4.15 0.50 -17.74
C GLU A 311 -4.00 0.41 -16.21
N ASN A 312 -2.76 0.19 -15.77
CA ASN A 312 -2.43 0.19 -14.35
C ASN A 312 -2.74 1.56 -13.74
N THR A 313 -3.67 1.60 -12.79
CA THR A 313 -4.24 2.86 -12.29
C THR A 313 -3.88 3.05 -10.82
N PRO A 314 -3.01 4.01 -10.47
CA PRO A 314 -2.74 4.37 -9.07
C PRO A 314 -3.97 5.01 -8.42
N VAL A 315 -4.30 4.57 -7.21
CA VAL A 315 -5.36 5.16 -6.36
C VAL A 315 -4.73 5.61 -5.05
N PHE A 316 -4.66 6.92 -4.85
CA PHE A 316 -4.06 7.51 -3.66
C PHE A 316 -4.87 7.23 -2.40
N TYR A 317 -4.21 6.76 -1.34
CA TYR A 317 -4.86 6.49 -0.05
C TYR A 317 -4.25 7.23 1.14
N GLY A 318 -3.16 7.98 0.97
CA GLY A 318 -2.73 8.96 1.96
C GLY A 318 -1.23 9.27 2.01
N PHE A 319 -0.87 10.13 2.96
CA PHE A 319 0.48 10.61 3.18
C PHE A 319 1.01 10.24 4.58
N SER A 320 2.31 10.00 4.67
CA SER A 320 3.03 9.79 5.92
C SER A 320 4.37 10.54 5.93
N PHE A 321 4.78 11.00 7.10
CA PHE A 321 6.06 11.70 7.26
C PHE A 321 7.24 10.72 7.18
N ALA A 322 8.25 11.11 6.40
CA ALA A 322 9.56 10.46 6.39
C ALA A 322 10.41 10.90 7.60
N ALA A 323 9.96 10.61 8.82
CA ALA A 323 10.72 10.87 10.04
C ALA A 323 10.65 9.71 11.05
N MET A 324 11.69 9.61 11.87
CA MET A 324 11.73 8.70 13.02
C MET A 324 10.66 9.08 14.04
N GLU A 325 10.64 10.37 14.40
CA GLU A 325 9.72 11.01 15.34
C GLU A 325 8.87 12.02 14.57
N PRO A 326 7.69 11.65 14.08
CA PRO A 326 6.79 12.61 13.46
C PRO A 326 6.19 13.57 14.52
N PRO A 327 5.60 14.71 14.10
CA PRO A 327 4.86 15.60 15.00
C PRO A 327 3.78 14.86 15.79
N ALA A 328 3.46 15.40 16.97
CA ALA A 328 2.43 14.85 17.83
C ALA A 328 1.10 14.65 17.08
N GLY A 329 0.52 13.45 17.22
CA GLY A 329 -0.75 13.10 16.56
C GLY A 329 -0.62 12.68 15.10
N ALA A 330 0.60 12.63 14.53
CA ALA A 330 0.90 12.12 13.20
C ALA A 330 1.76 10.85 13.21
N ASP A 331 1.79 10.15 14.36
CA ASP A 331 2.52 8.90 14.55
C ASP A 331 2.20 7.83 13.50
N ILE A 332 0.92 7.67 13.15
CA ILE A 332 0.46 6.65 12.22
C ILE A 332 0.47 7.19 10.79
N CYS A 333 -0.24 8.29 10.57
CA CYS A 333 -0.29 9.06 9.33
C CYS A 333 -0.81 10.47 9.64
N ILE A 334 -0.75 11.36 8.65
CA ILE A 334 -1.41 12.67 8.76
C ILE A 334 -2.92 12.51 8.66
N ASN A 335 -3.68 13.49 9.16
CA ASN A 335 -5.12 13.54 8.90
C ASN A 335 -5.34 13.59 7.37
N PRO A 336 -6.06 12.62 6.79
CA PRO A 336 -6.02 12.41 5.35
C PRO A 336 -7.00 13.27 4.56
N VAL A 337 -7.88 14.06 5.20
CA VAL A 337 -8.93 14.79 4.47
C VAL A 337 -8.36 15.86 3.54
N LEU A 338 -7.49 16.74 4.04
CA LEU A 338 -6.80 17.70 3.16
C LEU A 338 -5.99 17.01 2.06
N PRO A 339 -5.19 15.97 2.34
CA PRO A 339 -4.54 15.15 1.31
C PRO A 339 -5.48 14.61 0.23
N TYR A 340 -6.65 14.08 0.59
CA TYR A 340 -7.60 13.57 -0.39
C TYR A 340 -8.17 14.68 -1.27
N VAL A 341 -8.57 15.80 -0.68
CA VAL A 341 -9.06 16.97 -1.40
C VAL A 341 -7.98 17.52 -2.34
N LEU A 342 -6.75 17.65 -1.84
CA LEU A 342 -5.62 18.13 -2.63
C LEU A 342 -5.34 17.22 -3.83
N MET A 343 -5.22 15.92 -3.62
CA MET A 343 -4.91 14.97 -4.70
C MET A 343 -6.02 14.95 -5.75
N ARG A 344 -7.30 15.03 -5.35
CA ARG A 344 -8.43 15.18 -6.28
C ARG A 344 -8.35 16.47 -7.09
N HIS A 345 -8.07 17.60 -6.43
CA HIS A 345 -7.91 18.89 -7.09
C HIS A 345 -6.82 18.87 -8.16
N LEU A 346 -5.73 18.14 -7.91
CA LEU A 346 -4.64 17.99 -8.85
C LEU A 346 -4.97 17.07 -10.04
N GLY A 347 -6.06 16.30 -9.97
CA GLY A 347 -6.47 15.31 -10.98
C GLY A 347 -6.01 13.89 -10.66
N VAL A 348 -5.50 13.63 -9.45
CA VAL A 348 -5.10 12.28 -9.02
C VAL A 348 -6.30 11.54 -8.43
N ARG A 349 -6.53 10.30 -8.89
CA ARG A 349 -7.56 9.43 -8.34
C ARG A 349 -7.25 9.08 -6.89
N THR A 350 -8.23 9.21 -6.01
CA THR A 350 -8.13 8.84 -4.59
C THR A 350 -9.11 7.73 -4.26
N VAL A 351 -8.90 7.08 -3.11
CA VAL A 351 -9.93 6.27 -2.46
C VAL A 351 -11.20 7.10 -2.23
N GLN A 352 -12.35 6.43 -2.22
CA GLN A 352 -13.58 7.04 -1.75
C GLN A 352 -13.57 7.04 -0.23
N PHE A 353 -14.06 8.12 0.39
CA PHE A 353 -14.07 8.24 1.84
C PHE A 353 -15.33 8.93 2.35
N ARG A 354 -15.64 8.66 3.63
CA ARG A 354 -16.70 9.33 4.40
C ARG A 354 -16.14 9.68 5.78
N VAL A 355 -16.61 10.80 6.33
CA VAL A 355 -16.32 11.22 7.71
C VAL A 355 -17.58 10.96 8.52
N LEU A 356 -17.46 10.21 9.61
CA LEU A 356 -18.59 9.78 10.44
C LEU A 356 -18.26 10.02 11.91
N ASP A 357 -19.25 10.41 12.71
CA ASP A 357 -19.11 10.43 14.16
C ASP A 357 -18.88 9.01 14.70
N TYR A 358 -17.94 8.87 15.62
CA TYR A 358 -17.67 7.62 16.30
C TYR A 358 -18.71 7.39 17.40
N THR A 359 -19.74 6.62 17.07
CA THR A 359 -20.67 6.03 18.04
C THR A 359 -20.71 4.52 17.85
N PRO A 360 -21.00 3.73 18.90
CA PRO A 360 -21.15 2.28 18.76
C PRO A 360 -22.12 1.87 17.65
N ASP A 361 -23.23 2.59 17.51
CA ASP A 361 -24.27 2.31 16.51
C ASP A 361 -23.81 2.69 15.10
N THR A 362 -23.20 3.87 14.91
CA THR A 362 -22.68 4.30 13.61
C THR A 362 -21.60 3.35 13.11
N VAL A 363 -20.69 2.93 13.99
CA VAL A 363 -19.64 1.98 13.64
C VAL A 363 -20.25 0.61 13.32
N ALA A 364 -21.15 0.09 14.14
CA ALA A 364 -21.79 -1.20 13.87
C ALA A 364 -22.55 -1.20 12.53
N ALA A 365 -23.27 -0.13 12.21
CA ALA A 365 -23.95 0.04 10.93
C ALA A 365 -22.95 0.10 9.75
N ALA A 366 -21.91 0.93 9.85
CA ALA A 366 -20.89 1.01 8.81
C ALA A 366 -20.19 -0.34 8.57
N LEU A 367 -19.86 -1.08 9.64
CA LEU A 367 -19.27 -2.42 9.54
C LEU A 367 -20.22 -3.43 8.91
N HIS A 368 -21.50 -3.37 9.24
CA HIS A 368 -22.53 -4.18 8.62
C HIS A 368 -22.60 -3.90 7.11
N ASP A 369 -22.63 -2.63 6.71
CA ASP A 369 -22.68 -2.25 5.29
C ASP A 369 -21.44 -2.70 4.52
N ILE A 370 -20.25 -2.47 5.07
CA ILE A 370 -18.98 -2.92 4.49
C ILE A 370 -19.02 -4.44 4.27
N LYS A 371 -19.38 -5.23 5.28
CA LYS A 371 -19.35 -6.70 5.19
C LYS A 371 -20.22 -7.27 4.08
N HIS A 372 -21.34 -6.61 3.76
CA HIS A 372 -22.33 -7.08 2.78
C HIS A 372 -22.21 -6.40 1.40
N THR A 373 -21.16 -5.61 1.19
CA THR A 373 -20.86 -5.03 -0.13
C THR A 373 -20.28 -6.09 -1.08
N HIS A 374 -20.67 -6.07 -2.35
CA HIS A 374 -20.20 -6.98 -3.41
C HIS A 374 -19.13 -6.31 -4.29
N GLN A 375 -18.22 -7.08 -4.90
CA GLN A 375 -17.16 -6.58 -5.79
C GLN A 375 -16.23 -5.51 -5.19
N HIS A 376 -16.05 -5.54 -3.87
CA HIS A 376 -15.10 -4.71 -3.16
C HIS A 376 -14.34 -5.56 -2.13
N GLU A 377 -13.05 -5.28 -1.93
CA GLU A 377 -12.29 -5.96 -0.87
C GLU A 377 -12.82 -5.60 0.51
N GLY A 378 -13.16 -4.33 0.74
CA GLY A 378 -13.76 -3.85 1.99
C GLY A 378 -13.42 -2.39 2.25
N ALA A 379 -13.05 -2.08 3.49
CA ALA A 379 -12.75 -0.71 3.90
C ALA A 379 -11.57 -0.64 4.88
N VAL A 380 -10.95 0.55 4.93
CA VAL A 380 -10.01 0.93 6.00
C VAL A 380 -10.62 2.09 6.78
N ASN A 381 -10.84 1.87 8.06
CA ASN A 381 -11.29 2.87 9.03
C ASN A 381 -10.07 3.48 9.70
N LEU A 382 -9.94 4.79 9.58
CA LEU A 382 -9.05 5.58 10.40
C LEU A 382 -9.87 6.11 11.57
N LEU A 383 -9.38 5.87 12.79
CA LEU A 383 -10.02 6.29 14.03
C LEU A 383 -9.32 7.52 14.56
N LEU A 384 -10.08 8.57 14.85
CA LEU A 384 -9.56 9.88 15.20
C LEU A 384 -10.04 10.29 16.59
N ASP A 385 -9.17 10.95 17.33
CA ASP A 385 -9.52 11.55 18.63
C ASP A 385 -10.23 12.91 18.49
N GLU A 386 -10.50 13.55 19.63
CA GLU A 386 -11.13 14.89 19.71
C GLU A 386 -10.32 16.01 19.04
N ASN A 387 -9.03 15.81 18.79
CA ASN A 387 -8.16 16.76 18.11
C ASN A 387 -7.96 16.39 16.63
N ALA A 388 -8.83 15.52 16.09
CA ALA A 388 -8.74 15.00 14.72
C ALA A 388 -7.39 14.32 14.40
N CYS A 389 -6.68 13.80 15.40
CA CYS A 389 -5.45 13.04 15.21
C CYS A 389 -5.79 11.57 14.99
N VAL A 390 -5.12 10.92 14.03
CA VAL A 390 -5.33 9.49 13.76
C VAL A 390 -4.67 8.66 14.87
N ILE A 391 -5.48 7.94 15.64
CA ILE A 391 -5.03 7.13 16.79
C ILE A 391 -4.92 5.64 16.46
N GLY A 392 -5.52 5.19 15.38
CA GLY A 392 -5.52 3.80 14.95
C GLY A 392 -6.06 3.64 13.54
N LEU A 393 -5.60 2.59 12.86
CA LEU A 393 -6.15 2.14 11.59
C LEU A 393 -6.67 0.72 11.76
N GLU A 394 -7.83 0.46 11.16
CA GLU A 394 -8.43 -0.84 11.16
C GLU A 394 -8.99 -1.18 9.79
N LYS A 395 -8.76 -2.40 9.32
CA LYS A 395 -9.32 -2.88 8.07
C LYS A 395 -10.40 -3.92 8.29
N TYR A 396 -11.41 -3.85 7.43
CA TYR A 396 -12.53 -4.77 7.37
C TYR A 396 -12.64 -5.26 5.94
N LYS A 397 -12.91 -6.56 5.75
CA LYS A 397 -13.13 -7.09 4.40
C LYS A 397 -14.57 -7.56 4.26
N THR A 398 -15.02 -7.58 3.03
CA THR A 398 -16.36 -8.08 2.71
C THR A 398 -16.39 -9.60 2.87
N VAL A 399 -17.56 -10.14 3.20
CA VAL A 399 -17.76 -11.60 3.23
C VAL A 399 -17.40 -12.19 1.87
N TRP A 400 -17.87 -11.53 0.81
CA TRP A 400 -17.58 -11.88 -0.59
C TRP A 400 -16.07 -12.02 -0.83
N TYR A 401 -15.28 -11.01 -0.47
CA TYR A 401 -13.83 -11.03 -0.71
C TYR A 401 -13.13 -12.16 0.05
N VAL A 402 -13.45 -12.34 1.33
CA VAL A 402 -12.82 -13.38 2.16
C VAL A 402 -13.11 -14.77 1.60
N CYS A 403 -14.36 -15.02 1.19
CA CYS A 403 -14.78 -16.28 0.60
C CYS A 403 -14.11 -16.52 -0.76
N LEU A 404 -14.11 -15.54 -1.66
CA LEU A 404 -13.48 -15.68 -2.98
C LEU A 404 -11.96 -15.85 -2.87
N ARG A 405 -11.28 -15.10 -1.99
CA ARG A 405 -9.85 -15.29 -1.75
C ARG A 405 -9.56 -16.72 -1.28
N ALA A 406 -10.39 -17.27 -0.39
CA ALA A 406 -10.22 -18.64 0.06
C ALA A 406 -10.40 -19.65 -1.09
N ILE A 407 -11.41 -19.46 -1.94
CA ILE A 407 -11.65 -20.29 -3.12
C ILE A 407 -10.45 -20.22 -4.08
N ARG A 408 -9.99 -19.01 -4.42
CA ARG A 408 -8.81 -18.78 -5.27
C ARG A 408 -7.59 -19.55 -4.77
N GLU A 409 -7.23 -19.40 -3.50
CA GLU A 409 -6.03 -20.05 -2.96
C GLU A 409 -6.15 -21.58 -2.97
N LYS A 410 -7.36 -22.14 -2.77
CA LYS A 410 -7.58 -23.59 -2.92
C LYS A 410 -7.52 -24.04 -4.37
N ALA A 411 -8.12 -23.30 -5.29
CA ALA A 411 -8.05 -23.58 -6.73
C ALA A 411 -6.61 -23.52 -7.24
N LYS A 412 -5.86 -22.46 -6.92
CA LYS A 412 -4.44 -22.30 -7.25
C LYS A 412 -3.61 -23.47 -6.74
N ARG A 413 -3.84 -23.93 -5.50
CA ARG A 413 -3.15 -25.11 -4.95
C ARG A 413 -3.51 -26.39 -5.70
N CYS A 414 -4.78 -26.58 -6.03
CA CYS A 414 -5.28 -27.73 -6.78
C CYS A 414 -4.58 -27.83 -8.14
N VAL A 415 -4.66 -26.76 -8.95
CA VAL A 415 -4.05 -26.69 -10.28
C VAL A 415 -2.54 -26.92 -10.20
N ASN A 416 -1.83 -26.31 -9.23
CA ASN A 416 -0.39 -26.52 -9.07
C ASN A 416 -0.02 -27.95 -8.65
N THR A 417 -0.87 -28.63 -7.88
CA THR A 417 -0.63 -30.03 -7.47
C THR A 417 -0.79 -30.98 -8.64
N ILE A 418 -1.82 -30.76 -9.49
CA ILE A 418 -2.06 -31.52 -10.72
C ILE A 418 -0.89 -31.31 -11.70
N MET A 419 -0.41 -30.07 -11.82
CA MET A 419 0.64 -29.65 -12.76
C MET A 419 2.06 -29.81 -12.21
N SER A 420 2.25 -30.40 -11.03
CA SER A 420 3.57 -30.50 -10.42
C SER A 420 4.50 -31.38 -11.26
N LYS A 421 5.71 -30.86 -11.54
CA LYS A 421 6.79 -31.61 -12.19
C LYS A 421 7.46 -32.63 -11.26
N LYS A 422 7.22 -32.52 -9.94
CA LYS A 422 7.79 -33.44 -8.95
C LYS A 422 6.90 -34.67 -8.83
N GLU A 423 7.43 -35.83 -9.22
CA GLU A 423 6.68 -37.10 -9.28
C GLU A 423 6.02 -37.46 -7.95
N ASN A 424 6.68 -37.19 -6.82
CA ASN A 424 6.14 -37.40 -5.47
C ASN A 424 5.04 -36.41 -5.04
N GLN A 425 4.80 -35.34 -5.79
CA GLN A 425 3.76 -34.34 -5.53
C GLN A 425 2.63 -34.37 -6.56
N ARG A 426 2.83 -35.06 -7.69
CA ARG A 426 1.84 -35.19 -8.74
C ARG A 426 0.75 -36.15 -8.29
N LYS A 427 -0.50 -35.70 -8.39
CA LYS A 427 -1.69 -36.51 -8.08
C LYS A 427 -2.55 -36.66 -9.34
N THR A 428 -3.37 -37.71 -9.39
CA THR A 428 -4.41 -37.80 -10.42
C THR A 428 -5.43 -36.67 -10.22
N LEU A 429 -6.18 -36.36 -11.27
CA LEU A 429 -7.20 -35.31 -11.24
C LEU A 429 -8.23 -35.57 -10.12
N GLU A 430 -8.68 -36.82 -9.98
CA GLU A 430 -9.70 -37.22 -9.01
C GLU A 430 -9.20 -37.07 -7.56
N ILE A 431 -7.96 -37.50 -7.29
CA ILE A 431 -7.38 -37.41 -5.94
C ILE A 431 -7.15 -35.93 -5.57
N ALA A 432 -6.60 -35.13 -6.48
CA ALA A 432 -6.38 -33.70 -6.22
C ALA A 432 -7.69 -32.94 -6.00
N LEU A 433 -8.74 -33.28 -6.75
CA LEU A 433 -10.07 -32.70 -6.61
C LEU A 433 -10.70 -33.04 -5.26
N ASP A 434 -10.77 -34.32 -4.89
CA ASP A 434 -11.38 -34.76 -3.61
C ASP A 434 -10.66 -34.14 -2.40
N GLU A 435 -9.33 -34.12 -2.40
CA GLU A 435 -8.56 -33.45 -1.35
C GLU A 435 -8.82 -31.95 -1.29
N THR A 436 -8.97 -31.30 -2.44
CA THR A 436 -9.26 -29.85 -2.51
C THR A 436 -10.65 -29.56 -1.94
N LYS A 437 -11.68 -30.35 -2.28
CA LYS A 437 -13.03 -30.23 -1.69
C LYS A 437 -13.00 -30.41 -0.17
N LYS A 438 -12.27 -31.42 0.34
CA LYS A 438 -12.06 -31.60 1.80
C LYS A 438 -11.40 -30.39 2.46
N GLN A 439 -10.37 -29.82 1.82
CA GLN A 439 -9.70 -28.62 2.31
C GLN A 439 -10.58 -27.36 2.24
N MET A 440 -11.45 -27.27 1.22
CA MET A 440 -12.44 -26.21 1.07
C MET A 440 -13.41 -26.22 2.25
N ARG A 441 -14.07 -27.36 2.52
CA ARG A 441 -14.98 -27.52 3.67
C ARG A 441 -14.31 -27.19 5.00
N LYS A 442 -13.07 -27.65 5.20
CA LYS A 442 -12.30 -27.32 6.41
C LYS A 442 -12.07 -25.80 6.54
N ARG A 443 -11.72 -25.13 5.44
CA ARG A 443 -11.50 -23.68 5.42
C ARG A 443 -12.79 -22.91 5.69
N PHE A 444 -13.90 -23.29 5.07
CA PHE A 444 -15.19 -22.62 5.25
C PHE A 444 -15.76 -22.81 6.66
N LYS A 445 -15.54 -23.96 7.31
CA LYS A 445 -15.82 -24.12 8.75
C LYS A 445 -15.08 -23.09 9.61
N SER A 446 -13.82 -22.79 9.28
CA SER A 446 -13.07 -21.73 9.97
C SER A 446 -13.59 -20.34 9.64
N ILE A 447 -13.89 -20.04 8.37
CA ILE A 447 -14.43 -18.74 7.94
C ILE A 447 -15.76 -18.46 8.63
N LYS A 448 -16.66 -19.45 8.71
CA LYS A 448 -17.96 -19.33 9.38
C LYS A 448 -17.83 -18.78 10.80
N VAL A 449 -16.98 -19.41 11.62
CA VAL A 449 -16.79 -19.02 13.03
C VAL A 449 -16.22 -17.60 13.14
N PHE A 450 -15.34 -17.25 12.22
CA PHE A 450 -14.55 -16.03 12.29
C PHE A 450 -15.30 -14.80 11.74
N LEU A 451 -16.06 -14.95 10.66
CA LEU A 451 -16.93 -13.91 10.11
C LEU A 451 -18.33 -13.90 10.74
N ASP A 452 -18.64 -14.88 11.59
CA ASP A 452 -19.96 -15.12 12.17
C ASP A 452 -21.05 -15.32 11.10
N LEU A 453 -20.74 -16.14 10.09
CA LEU A 453 -21.68 -16.42 8.98
C LEU A 453 -22.75 -17.42 9.40
N THR A 454 -23.95 -17.25 8.84
CA THR A 454 -24.99 -18.28 8.93
C THR A 454 -24.52 -19.56 8.22
N PRO A 455 -25.02 -20.75 8.63
CA PRO A 455 -24.74 -22.00 7.93
C PRO A 455 -25.02 -21.91 6.42
N GLU A 456 -26.13 -21.27 6.05
CA GLU A 456 -26.61 -21.18 4.67
C GLU A 456 -25.64 -20.39 3.78
N ILE A 457 -25.18 -19.22 4.24
CA ILE A 457 -24.20 -18.42 3.50
C ILE A 457 -22.87 -19.17 3.36
N CYS A 458 -22.39 -19.78 4.44
CA CYS A 458 -21.15 -20.54 4.44
C CYS A 458 -21.20 -21.75 3.49
N ASP A 459 -22.30 -22.51 3.52
CA ASP A 459 -22.49 -23.69 2.68
C ASP A 459 -22.67 -23.31 1.21
N ALA A 460 -23.34 -22.20 0.92
CA ALA A 460 -23.48 -21.67 -0.44
C ALA A 460 -22.11 -21.33 -1.06
N TYR A 461 -21.26 -20.55 -0.37
CA TYR A 461 -19.92 -20.25 -0.88
C TYR A 461 -19.01 -21.50 -0.94
N CYS A 462 -19.13 -22.41 0.03
CA CYS A 462 -18.36 -23.66 -0.01
C CYS A 462 -18.75 -24.50 -1.24
N THR A 463 -20.05 -24.62 -1.52
CA THR A 463 -20.57 -25.32 -2.70
C THR A 463 -20.11 -24.66 -3.99
N LEU A 464 -20.19 -23.33 -4.08
CA LEU A 464 -19.71 -22.58 -5.23
C LEU A 464 -18.21 -22.80 -5.48
N GLY A 465 -17.41 -22.81 -4.40
CA GLY A 465 -15.99 -23.13 -4.47
C GLY A 465 -15.70 -24.57 -4.92
N GLU A 466 -16.49 -25.55 -4.47
CA GLU A 466 -16.39 -26.95 -4.90
C GLU A 466 -16.73 -27.12 -6.39
N ASN A 467 -17.79 -26.45 -6.86
CA ASN A 467 -18.20 -26.43 -8.26
C ASN A 467 -17.14 -25.78 -9.14
N PHE A 468 -16.53 -24.68 -8.67
CA PHE A 468 -15.46 -24.01 -9.40
C PHE A 468 -14.25 -24.92 -9.61
N VAL A 469 -13.72 -25.56 -8.56
CA VAL A 469 -12.56 -26.45 -8.70
C VAL A 469 -12.89 -27.72 -9.50
N GLU A 470 -14.12 -28.19 -9.44
CA GLU A 470 -14.60 -29.30 -10.27
C GLU A 470 -14.65 -28.91 -11.75
N TYR A 471 -15.21 -27.76 -12.09
CA TYR A 471 -15.22 -27.25 -13.47
C TYR A 471 -13.79 -27.09 -14.01
N LEU A 472 -12.89 -26.46 -13.24
CA LEU A 472 -11.49 -26.32 -13.64
C LEU A 472 -10.83 -27.68 -13.90
N THR A 473 -11.11 -28.67 -13.06
CA THR A 473 -10.45 -29.98 -13.15
C THR A 473 -11.01 -30.84 -14.28
N LEU A 474 -12.34 -31.00 -14.32
CA LEU A 474 -13.01 -31.94 -15.21
C LEU A 474 -13.31 -31.36 -16.59
N THR A 475 -13.48 -30.03 -16.69
CA THR A 475 -13.82 -29.38 -17.96
C THR A 475 -12.62 -28.69 -18.59
N ARG A 476 -11.83 -27.94 -17.82
CA ARG A 476 -10.68 -27.19 -18.39
C ARG A 476 -9.41 -28.05 -18.45
N LEU A 477 -8.99 -28.67 -17.34
CA LEU A 477 -7.72 -29.41 -17.27
C LEU A 477 -7.76 -30.78 -17.94
N ALA A 478 -8.89 -31.50 -17.88
CA ALA A 478 -9.00 -32.84 -18.43
C ALA A 478 -8.85 -32.85 -19.97
N THR A 479 -9.34 -31.82 -20.64
CA THR A 479 -9.33 -31.72 -22.12
C THR A 479 -8.18 -30.86 -22.65
N ALA A 480 -7.54 -30.06 -21.81
CA ALA A 480 -6.51 -29.12 -22.24
C ALA A 480 -5.17 -29.77 -22.61
N ASP A 481 -4.50 -29.20 -23.60
CA ASP A 481 -3.12 -29.50 -23.93
C ASP A 481 -2.13 -28.90 -22.91
N ALA A 482 -0.83 -29.08 -23.13
CA ALA A 482 0.19 -28.60 -22.19
C ALA A 482 0.28 -27.07 -22.11
N LYS A 483 0.00 -26.36 -23.21
CA LYS A 483 0.05 -24.90 -23.29
C LYS A 483 -1.15 -24.30 -22.58
N GLU A 484 -2.35 -24.79 -22.90
CA GLU A 484 -3.62 -24.38 -22.28
C GLU A 484 -3.61 -24.61 -20.76
N LYS A 485 -3.01 -25.72 -20.30
CA LYS A 485 -2.83 -25.99 -18.87
C LYS A 485 -1.93 -24.96 -18.16
N GLU A 486 -0.83 -24.54 -18.79
CA GLU A 486 0.06 -23.53 -18.21
C GLU A 486 -0.58 -22.14 -18.23
N GLU A 487 -1.32 -21.80 -19.29
CA GLU A 487 -2.12 -20.58 -19.36
C GLU A 487 -3.16 -20.56 -18.24
N LEU A 488 -3.95 -21.63 -18.07
CA LEU A 488 -4.92 -21.72 -16.97
C LEU A 488 -4.26 -21.61 -15.59
N ARG A 489 -3.10 -22.25 -15.40
CA ARG A 489 -2.35 -22.17 -14.13
C ARG A 489 -1.97 -20.74 -13.78
N LYS A 490 -1.55 -19.95 -14.77
CA LYS A 490 -1.28 -18.52 -14.60
C LYS A 490 -2.57 -17.74 -14.36
N SER A 491 -3.60 -17.94 -15.17
CA SER A 491 -4.86 -17.20 -15.05
C SER A 491 -5.58 -17.43 -13.73
N VAL A 492 -5.56 -18.65 -13.17
CA VAL A 492 -6.14 -18.90 -11.82
C VAL A 492 -5.34 -18.17 -10.72
N GLY A 493 -4.05 -17.91 -10.94
CA GLY A 493 -3.20 -17.21 -9.99
C GLY A 493 -3.30 -15.69 -10.09
N ASP A 494 -3.22 -15.17 -11.31
CA ASP A 494 -2.96 -13.75 -11.61
C ASP A 494 -4.14 -13.05 -12.29
N MET A 495 -5.14 -13.81 -12.78
CA MET A 495 -6.35 -13.30 -13.45
C MET A 495 -7.62 -13.98 -12.90
N PHE A 496 -7.60 -14.33 -11.60
CA PHE A 496 -8.66 -15.09 -10.94
C PHE A 496 -10.08 -14.57 -11.23
N PRO A 497 -10.40 -13.27 -11.09
CA PRO A 497 -11.75 -12.77 -11.33
C PRO A 497 -12.28 -13.02 -12.75
N ILE A 498 -11.41 -13.05 -13.77
CA ILE A 498 -11.82 -13.38 -15.14
C ILE A 498 -12.22 -14.84 -15.23
N VAL A 499 -11.36 -15.74 -14.74
CA VAL A 499 -11.64 -17.18 -14.73
C VAL A 499 -12.88 -17.48 -13.87
N TRP A 500 -13.05 -16.77 -12.76
CA TRP A 500 -14.21 -16.87 -11.90
C TRP A 500 -15.50 -16.51 -12.63
N LYS A 501 -15.54 -15.34 -13.28
CA LYS A 501 -16.68 -14.87 -14.09
C LYS A 501 -17.04 -15.86 -15.20
N GLU A 502 -16.07 -16.35 -15.95
CA GLU A 502 -16.29 -17.38 -16.99
C GLU A 502 -16.98 -18.63 -16.42
N VAL A 503 -16.60 -19.08 -15.23
CA VAL A 503 -17.21 -20.27 -14.61
C VAL A 503 -18.62 -19.98 -14.09
N LEU A 504 -18.86 -18.81 -13.49
CA LEU A 504 -20.19 -18.41 -13.08
C LEU A 504 -21.16 -18.40 -14.27
N GLU A 505 -20.74 -17.81 -15.39
CA GLU A 505 -21.51 -17.77 -16.65
C GLU A 505 -21.73 -19.19 -17.22
N ALA A 506 -20.68 -20.01 -17.31
CA ALA A 506 -20.78 -21.36 -17.87
C ALA A 506 -21.65 -22.31 -17.03
N THR A 507 -21.70 -22.10 -15.71
CA THR A 507 -22.49 -22.93 -14.79
C THR A 507 -23.85 -22.34 -14.43
N ASN A 508 -24.17 -21.14 -14.94
CA ASN A 508 -25.36 -20.37 -14.58
C ASN A 508 -25.51 -20.21 -13.06
N THR A 509 -24.42 -19.82 -12.39
CA THR A 509 -24.36 -19.56 -10.94
C THR A 509 -24.03 -18.09 -10.64
N ASP A 510 -24.29 -17.66 -9.40
CA ASP A 510 -24.07 -16.28 -8.93
C ASP A 510 -23.32 -16.31 -7.59
N ASP A 511 -22.42 -15.35 -7.40
CA ASP A 511 -21.63 -15.16 -6.18
C ASP A 511 -22.14 -14.01 -5.30
N ARG A 512 -23.28 -13.38 -5.63
CA ARG A 512 -24.01 -12.41 -4.81
C ARG A 512 -24.74 -13.07 -3.63
N ILE A 513 -23.98 -13.79 -2.81
CA ILE A 513 -24.49 -14.53 -1.65
C ILE A 513 -24.41 -13.62 -0.42
N GLY A 514 -25.58 -13.32 0.16
CA GLY A 514 -25.69 -12.49 1.36
C GLY A 514 -25.43 -11.00 1.13
N ALA A 515 -25.16 -10.56 -0.10
CA ALA A 515 -25.03 -9.15 -0.41
C ALA A 515 -26.37 -8.43 -0.21
N MET A 516 -26.33 -7.19 0.31
CA MET A 516 -27.52 -6.34 0.28
C MET A 516 -27.87 -6.07 -1.18
N ARG A 517 -29.15 -6.17 -1.55
CA ARG A 517 -29.58 -5.78 -2.90
C ARG A 517 -29.19 -4.32 -3.08
N ASP A 518 -28.46 -4.02 -4.14
CA ASP A 518 -28.17 -2.63 -4.52
C ASP A 518 -29.53 -1.90 -4.63
N THR A 519 -29.87 -1.11 -3.62
CA THR A 519 -30.81 -0.01 -3.80
C THR A 519 -30.08 0.94 -4.72
N VAL A 520 -30.35 0.80 -6.01
CA VAL A 520 -29.89 1.67 -7.09
C VAL A 520 -29.88 3.11 -6.58
N GLN A 521 -28.68 3.68 -6.40
CA GLN A 521 -28.46 5.12 -6.22
C GLN A 521 -28.29 5.77 -7.58
#